data_AF-A0A7S0LKK2-F1
#
_entry.id   AF-A0A7S0LKK2-F1
#
_cell.length_a   1.000
_cell.length_b   1.000
_cell.length_c   1.000
_cell.angle_alpha   90.00
_cell.angle_beta   90.00
_cell.angle_gamma   90.00
#
_symmetry.space_group_name_H-M   'P 1'
#
loop_
_entity.id
_entity.type
_entity.pdbx_description
1 polymer ?
#
loop_
_entity_poly.entity_id
_entity_poly.type
_entity_poly.pdbx_seq_one_letter_code
_entity_poly.pdbx_strand_id
1 'polypeptide(L)'
;TQLTPEGVGEVLKSINFKGDMEEALQLAREIQGLVLEKKLRPAIRTHYSRTAFQRVGDATVRCSLDTELCMAIEACSSDEWKRRGPLANRAQVTQFPHAVLEVKLQLASGTAQPEWVTELLKSGYLREMPKFSKFVHGTAFLHRHSGRVKELPYWWSKDMMPLWVGASLNTHPLPVKMLKQSTALKLKNEEDDFRNETSGWQDGSDSAEAPAVGNFVGISWVQELLLRIVTCNETCGVSFTPRIGSVPPSE
;
A
#
# COMPACT_ATOMS: atom_id res chain seq x y z
N THR A 1 7.41 12.74 27.08
CA THR A 1 8.83 13.07 26.83
C THR A 1 8.98 13.30 25.33
N GLN A 2 9.33 14.50 24.88
CA GLN A 2 9.64 14.72 23.47
C GLN A 2 11.00 14.10 23.20
N LEU A 3 11.06 13.09 22.33
CA LEU A 3 12.30 12.43 21.95
C LEU A 3 13.05 13.36 20.99
N THR A 4 14.21 13.87 21.39
CA THR A 4 15.11 14.62 20.51
C THR A 4 15.92 13.66 19.64
N PRO A 5 16.52 14.09 18.52
CA PRO A 5 17.41 13.25 17.72
C PRO A 5 18.56 12.69 18.56
N GLU A 6 19.09 13.46 19.51
CA GLU A 6 20.12 13.02 20.45
C GLU A 6 19.57 11.93 21.39
N GLY A 7 18.33 12.09 21.86
CA GLY A 7 17.61 11.06 22.61
C GLY A 7 17.35 9.78 21.80
N VAL A 8 17.19 9.87 20.48
CA VAL A 8 17.14 8.69 19.60
C VAL A 8 18.46 7.92 19.69
N GLY A 9 19.60 8.62 19.70
CA GLY A 9 20.92 7.99 19.86
C GLY A 9 21.05 7.19 21.16
N GLU A 10 20.56 7.73 22.27
CA GLU A 10 20.54 7.03 23.56
C GLU A 10 19.66 5.77 23.51
N VAL A 11 18.48 5.88 22.87
CA VAL A 11 17.60 4.73 22.67
C VAL A 11 18.27 3.66 21.80
N LEU A 12 18.89 4.05 20.68
CA LEU A 12 19.61 3.13 19.78
C LEU A 12 20.75 2.40 20.49
N LYS A 13 21.51 3.11 21.35
CA LYS A 13 22.54 2.49 22.20
C LYS A 13 21.95 1.49 23.19
N SER A 14 20.84 1.85 23.85
CA SER A 14 20.22 0.97 24.85
C SER A 14 19.66 -0.33 24.27
N ILE A 15 19.24 -0.32 22.99
CA ILE A 15 18.80 -1.53 22.27
C ILE A 15 19.93 -2.27 21.56
N ASN A 16 21.19 -1.89 21.80
CA ASN A 16 22.38 -2.45 21.15
C ASN A 16 22.25 -2.47 19.61
N PHE A 17 21.85 -1.34 19.03
CA PHE A 17 21.70 -1.16 17.59
C PHE A 17 23.02 -1.50 16.87
N LYS A 18 22.94 -2.33 15.83
CA LYS A 18 24.11 -2.85 15.10
C LYS A 18 24.46 -2.09 13.83
N GLY A 19 23.67 -1.09 13.46
CA GLY A 19 23.91 -0.27 12.27
C GLY A 19 24.84 0.91 12.55
N ASP A 20 25.05 1.74 11.53
CA ASP A 20 25.81 2.98 11.66
C ASP A 20 25.04 4.00 12.51
N MET A 21 25.64 4.39 13.63
CA MET A 21 25.04 5.33 14.59
C MET A 21 24.98 6.76 14.04
N GLU A 22 25.96 7.17 13.25
CA GLU A 22 26.04 8.52 12.69
C GLU A 22 25.00 8.68 11.58
N GLU A 23 24.88 7.70 10.68
CA GLU A 23 23.84 7.69 9.65
C GLU A 23 22.43 7.69 10.27
N ALA A 24 22.20 6.88 11.31
CA ALA A 24 20.91 6.82 11.99
C ALA A 24 20.54 8.15 12.67
N LEU A 25 21.51 8.82 13.31
CA LEU A 25 21.31 10.12 13.93
C LEU A 25 21.07 11.22 12.89
N GLN A 26 21.82 11.18 11.78
CA GLN A 26 21.63 12.13 10.69
C GLN A 26 20.23 12.00 10.09
N LEU A 27 19.77 10.78 9.82
CA LEU A 27 18.41 10.50 9.36
C LEU A 27 17.35 10.99 10.36
N ALA A 28 17.57 10.79 11.66
CA ALA A 28 16.66 11.27 12.69
C ALA A 28 16.52 12.80 12.68
N ARG A 29 17.62 13.53 12.51
CA ARG A 29 17.62 15.00 12.38
C ARG A 29 16.89 15.45 11.12
N GLU A 30 17.13 14.79 9.99
CA GLU A 30 16.47 15.10 8.71
C GLU A 30 14.96 14.89 8.78
N ILE A 31 14.52 13.74 9.31
CA ILE A 31 13.08 13.45 9.48
C ILE A 31 12.45 14.48 10.41
N GLN A 32 13.06 14.76 11.56
CA GLN A 32 12.50 15.73 12.50
C GLN A 32 12.45 17.14 11.88
N GLY A 33 13.52 17.56 11.20
CA GLY A 33 13.60 18.83 10.47
C GLY A 33 12.46 18.96 9.46
N LEU A 34 12.28 17.97 8.60
CA LEU A 34 11.20 17.96 7.59
C LEU A 34 9.80 17.99 8.22
N VAL A 35 9.57 17.24 9.30
CA VAL A 35 8.28 17.23 10.01
C VAL A 35 7.97 18.60 10.59
N LEU A 36 8.95 19.26 11.21
CA LEU A 36 8.78 20.58 11.80
C LEU A 36 8.63 21.68 10.75
N GLU A 37 9.51 21.70 9.75
CA GLU A 37 9.53 22.69 8.66
C GLU A 37 8.23 22.66 7.86
N LYS A 38 7.82 21.47 7.39
CA LYS A 38 6.61 21.30 6.57
C LYS A 38 5.33 21.15 7.39
N LYS A 39 5.43 21.25 8.73
CA LYS A 39 4.31 21.09 9.68
C LYS A 39 3.53 19.79 9.43
N LEU A 40 4.26 18.70 9.17
CA LEU A 40 3.65 17.42 8.82
C LEU A 40 2.84 16.86 9.99
N ARG A 41 1.72 16.23 9.64
CA ARG A 41 0.80 15.56 10.57
C ARG A 41 0.39 14.22 9.99
N PRO A 42 0.02 13.24 10.84
CA PRO A 42 -0.66 12.04 10.38
C PRO A 42 -1.89 12.43 9.53
N ALA A 43 -2.02 11.83 8.35
CA ALA A 43 -3.05 12.19 7.37
C ALA A 43 -3.84 10.97 6.91
N ILE A 44 -3.15 9.92 6.47
CA ILE A 44 -3.74 8.65 6.04
C ILE A 44 -3.03 7.50 6.75
N ARG A 45 -3.81 6.53 7.24
CA ARG A 45 -3.34 5.25 7.76
C ARG A 45 -3.65 4.15 6.77
N THR A 46 -2.66 3.34 6.44
CA THR A 46 -2.82 2.14 5.62
C THR A 46 -2.73 0.91 6.53
N HIS A 47 -3.70 0.02 6.44
CA HIS A 47 -3.72 -1.26 7.16
C HIS A 47 -3.86 -2.40 6.16
N TYR A 48 -3.10 -3.47 6.35
CA TYR A 48 -3.12 -4.66 5.50
C TYR A 48 -2.52 -5.84 6.27
N SER A 49 -2.86 -7.04 5.81
CA SER A 49 -2.27 -8.30 6.24
C SER A 49 -1.22 -8.71 5.21
N ARG A 50 0.06 -8.76 5.62
CA ARG A 50 1.19 -9.06 4.72
C ARG A 50 1.65 -10.50 4.85
N THR A 51 1.70 -11.19 3.71
CA THR A 51 2.43 -12.46 3.56
C THR A 51 3.70 -12.20 2.77
N ALA A 52 4.86 -12.61 3.29
CA ALA A 52 6.14 -12.46 2.62
C ALA A 52 6.69 -13.83 2.19
N PHE A 53 7.18 -13.91 0.96
CA PHE A 53 7.76 -15.10 0.37
C PHE A 53 9.21 -14.80 0.01
N GLN A 54 10.14 -15.53 0.62
CA GLN A 54 11.56 -15.44 0.32
C GLN A 54 12.24 -16.75 0.69
N ARG A 55 13.14 -17.23 -0.17
CA ARG A 55 14.00 -18.37 0.16
C ARG A 55 15.10 -17.92 1.13
N VAL A 56 15.36 -18.71 2.17
CA VAL A 56 16.43 -18.41 3.13
C VAL A 56 17.78 -18.45 2.43
N GLY A 57 18.60 -17.42 2.63
CA GLY A 57 19.93 -17.31 2.00
C GLY A 57 19.90 -16.90 0.52
N ASP A 58 18.73 -16.62 -0.05
CA ASP A 58 18.59 -16.21 -1.44
C ASP A 58 17.70 -14.96 -1.54
N ALA A 59 18.27 -13.91 -2.14
CA ALA A 59 17.61 -12.63 -2.34
C ALA A 59 17.17 -12.40 -3.80
N THR A 60 17.39 -13.36 -4.71
CA THR A 60 17.11 -13.25 -6.13
C THR A 60 15.65 -12.93 -6.42
N VAL A 61 14.72 -13.56 -5.70
CA VAL A 61 13.29 -13.24 -5.77
C VAL A 61 12.71 -13.06 -4.37
N ARG A 62 12.05 -11.94 -4.16
CA ARG A 62 11.29 -11.66 -2.95
C ARG A 62 9.90 -11.17 -3.32
N CYS A 63 8.88 -11.84 -2.80
CA CYS A 63 7.49 -11.45 -3.02
C CYS A 63 6.84 -11.01 -1.71
N SER A 64 5.97 -10.01 -1.76
CA SER A 64 5.03 -9.72 -0.67
C SER A 64 3.63 -9.54 -1.21
N LEU A 65 2.68 -10.21 -0.56
CA LEU A 65 1.24 -10.12 -0.85
C LEU A 65 0.55 -9.41 0.32
N ASP A 66 -0.03 -8.26 0.02
CA ASP A 66 -0.83 -7.48 0.96
C ASP A 66 -2.32 -7.72 0.70
N THR A 67 -3.00 -8.35 1.65
CA THR A 67 -4.45 -8.61 1.64
C THR A 67 -5.16 -7.74 2.68
N GLU A 68 -6.50 -7.73 2.66
CA GLU A 68 -7.33 -6.94 3.60
C GLU A 68 -6.92 -5.46 3.64
N LEU A 69 -6.49 -4.93 2.50
CA LEU A 69 -5.93 -3.60 2.41
C LEU A 69 -7.04 -2.57 2.61
N CYS A 70 -6.87 -1.72 3.62
CA CYS A 70 -7.72 -0.58 3.84
C CYS A 70 -6.90 0.69 4.11
N MET A 71 -7.47 1.83 3.72
CA MET A 71 -6.89 3.13 3.94
C MET A 71 -7.91 3.98 4.69
N ALA A 72 -7.47 4.68 5.72
CA ALA A 72 -8.34 5.48 6.57
C ALA A 72 -7.76 6.88 6.79
N ILE A 73 -8.63 7.88 6.89
CA ILE A 73 -8.25 9.23 7.33
C ILE A 73 -7.68 9.10 8.74
N GLU A 74 -6.58 9.80 9.02
CA GLU A 74 -5.80 9.70 10.25
C GLU A 74 -5.73 11.06 10.95
N ALA A 75 -6.88 11.70 11.15
CA ALA A 75 -6.96 12.94 11.92
C ALA A 75 -6.60 12.67 13.40
N CYS A 76 -5.51 13.30 13.85
CA CYS A 76 -4.98 13.17 15.21
C CYS A 76 -5.07 14.50 15.96
N SER A 77 -5.16 14.43 17.28
CA SER A 77 -4.96 15.60 18.15
C SER A 77 -3.50 16.08 18.08
N SER A 78 -3.22 17.30 18.57
CA SER A 78 -1.90 17.94 18.39
C SER A 78 -0.74 17.19 19.03
N ASP A 79 -1.00 16.38 20.03
CA ASP A 79 -0.05 15.58 20.80
C ASP A 79 -0.07 14.08 20.43
N GLU A 80 -0.88 13.69 19.44
CA GLU A 80 -0.99 12.31 18.97
C GLU A 80 -0.29 12.09 17.63
N TRP A 81 0.57 11.07 17.58
CA TRP A 81 1.20 10.61 16.33
C TRP A 81 0.35 9.58 15.57
N LYS A 82 -0.70 9.07 16.21
CA LYS A 82 -1.73 8.20 15.62
C LYS A 82 -3.05 8.36 16.37
N ARG A 83 -4.16 8.21 15.66
CA ARG A 83 -5.50 8.18 16.26
C ARG A 83 -5.62 6.97 17.18
N ARG A 84 -6.04 7.20 18.44
CA ARG A 84 -6.33 6.15 19.42
C ARG A 84 -7.77 5.63 19.35
N GLY A 85 -8.71 6.49 18.93
CA GLY A 85 -10.14 6.17 18.83
C GLY A 85 -10.55 5.46 17.54
N PRO A 86 -11.80 4.95 17.48
CA PRO A 86 -12.37 4.43 16.24
C PRO A 86 -12.56 5.55 15.19
N LEU A 87 -12.84 5.15 13.96
CA LEU A 87 -13.36 6.06 12.93
C LEU A 87 -14.73 6.60 13.36
N ALA A 88 -15.01 7.87 13.07
CA ALA A 88 -16.29 8.50 13.37
C ALA A 88 -17.40 7.97 12.44
N ASN A 89 -17.08 7.72 11.17
CA ASN A 89 -18.00 7.13 10.20
C ASN A 89 -17.25 6.35 9.10
N ARG A 90 -18.01 5.62 8.28
CA ARG A 90 -17.46 4.77 7.19
C ARG A 90 -16.87 5.59 6.04
N ALA A 91 -17.26 6.85 5.85
CA ALA A 91 -16.68 7.69 4.79
C ALA A 91 -15.19 8.02 5.04
N GLN A 92 -14.71 7.84 6.28
CA GLN A 92 -13.31 8.01 6.65
C GLN A 92 -12.42 6.80 6.35
N VAL A 93 -12.95 5.75 5.73
CA VAL A 93 -12.20 4.55 5.37
C VAL A 93 -12.62 4.01 4.00
N THR A 94 -11.67 3.43 3.29
CA THR A 94 -11.89 2.66 2.07
C THR A 94 -11.24 1.30 2.20
N GLN A 95 -11.94 0.28 1.71
CA GLN A 95 -11.40 -1.06 1.55
C GLN A 95 -10.96 -1.19 0.10
N PHE A 96 -9.71 -1.55 -0.11
CA PHE A 96 -9.20 -1.80 -1.45
C PHE A 96 -9.71 -3.17 -1.92
N PRO A 97 -10.34 -3.26 -3.11
CA PRO A 97 -11.07 -4.46 -3.52
C PRO A 97 -10.17 -5.63 -3.93
N HIS A 98 -8.86 -5.40 -4.00
CA HIS A 98 -7.88 -6.35 -4.52
C HIS A 98 -6.76 -6.61 -3.53
N ALA A 99 -5.95 -7.63 -3.78
CA ALA A 99 -4.67 -7.78 -3.08
C ALA A 99 -3.54 -7.10 -3.89
N VAL A 100 -2.51 -6.65 -3.18
CA VAL A 100 -1.33 -6.02 -3.82
C VAL A 100 -0.15 -6.97 -3.71
N LEU A 101 0.32 -7.47 -4.85
CA LEU A 101 1.50 -8.31 -4.97
C LEU A 101 2.70 -7.46 -5.44
N GLU A 102 3.75 -7.44 -4.64
CA GLU A 102 5.02 -6.79 -4.97
C GLU A 102 6.07 -7.88 -5.18
N VAL A 103 6.63 -7.95 -6.39
CA VAL A 103 7.73 -8.86 -6.74
C VAL A 103 9.00 -8.03 -6.91
N LYS A 104 10.04 -8.38 -6.14
CA LYS A 104 11.38 -7.79 -6.24
C LYS A 104 12.33 -8.81 -6.80
N LEU A 105 12.99 -8.44 -7.90
CA LEU A 105 14.05 -9.22 -8.51
C LEU A 105 15.40 -8.59 -8.17
N GLN A 106 16.35 -9.41 -7.72
CA GLN A 106 17.75 -9.05 -7.55
C GLN A 106 18.59 -9.97 -8.43
N LEU A 107 18.66 -9.62 -9.71
CA LEU A 107 19.36 -10.40 -10.72
C LEU A 107 20.71 -9.78 -11.02
N ALA A 108 21.71 -10.62 -11.23
CA ALA A 108 22.98 -10.17 -11.77
C ALA A 108 22.77 -9.70 -13.21
N SER A 109 23.49 -8.66 -13.63
CA SER A 109 23.40 -8.11 -14.98
C SER A 109 23.48 -9.20 -16.06
N GLY A 110 22.53 -9.21 -16.99
CA GLY A 110 22.44 -10.20 -18.07
C GLY A 110 21.77 -11.52 -17.69
N THR A 111 21.37 -11.72 -16.43
CA THR A 111 20.64 -12.91 -16.00
C THR A 111 19.14 -12.71 -16.25
N ALA A 112 18.51 -13.68 -16.92
CA ALA A 112 17.06 -13.68 -17.09
C ALA A 112 16.35 -13.96 -15.76
N GLN A 113 15.13 -13.41 -15.61
CA GLN A 113 14.30 -13.73 -14.45
C GLN A 113 13.90 -15.21 -14.45
N PRO A 114 13.66 -15.83 -13.28
CA PRO A 114 13.25 -17.23 -13.21
C PRO A 114 11.97 -17.51 -14.00
N GLU A 115 11.89 -18.68 -14.62
CA GLU A 115 10.79 -19.06 -15.50
C GLU A 115 9.43 -18.98 -14.79
N TRP A 116 9.32 -19.52 -13.57
CA TRP A 116 8.08 -19.46 -12.78
C TRP A 116 7.60 -18.03 -12.50
N VAL A 117 8.51 -17.06 -12.39
CA VAL A 117 8.14 -15.63 -12.26
C VAL A 117 7.54 -15.14 -13.56
N THR A 118 8.15 -15.49 -14.70
CA THR A 118 7.65 -15.16 -16.04
C THR A 118 6.25 -15.74 -16.26
N GLU A 119 6.05 -17.00 -15.88
CA GLU A 119 4.75 -17.67 -15.98
C GLU A 119 3.71 -17.00 -15.08
N LEU A 120 4.06 -16.69 -13.83
CA LEU A 120 3.18 -15.98 -12.90
C LEU A 120 2.75 -14.61 -13.46
N LEU A 121 3.67 -13.85 -14.04
CA LEU A 121 3.37 -12.55 -14.65
C LEU A 121 2.47 -12.68 -15.89
N LYS A 122 2.55 -13.80 -16.62
CA LYS A 122 1.74 -14.09 -17.81
C LYS A 122 0.46 -14.87 -17.51
N SER A 123 0.19 -15.22 -16.26
CA SER A 123 -0.89 -16.13 -15.89
C SER A 123 -2.29 -15.54 -16.08
N GLY A 124 -2.42 -14.23 -16.28
CA GLY A 124 -3.70 -13.52 -16.37
C GLY A 124 -4.35 -13.21 -15.01
N TYR A 125 -3.80 -13.70 -13.89
CA TYR A 125 -4.31 -13.39 -12.54
C TYR A 125 -3.82 -12.04 -12.00
N LEU A 126 -2.81 -11.46 -12.66
CA LEU A 126 -2.13 -10.27 -12.23
C LEU A 126 -2.37 -9.13 -13.21
N ARG A 127 -2.68 -7.96 -12.67
CA ARG A 127 -2.70 -6.72 -13.44
C ARG A 127 -1.50 -5.86 -13.11
N GLU A 128 -0.74 -5.50 -14.14
CA GLU A 128 0.38 -4.57 -14.04
C GLU A 128 -0.06 -3.19 -13.59
N MET A 129 0.55 -2.69 -12.51
CA MET A 129 0.30 -1.37 -11.96
C MET A 129 1.62 -0.69 -11.59
N PRO A 130 2.34 -0.14 -12.59
CA PRO A 130 3.62 0.53 -12.37
C PRO A 130 3.47 1.67 -11.38
N LYS A 131 4.38 1.73 -10.40
CA LYS A 131 4.44 2.78 -9.36
C LYS A 131 3.12 2.98 -8.58
N PHE A 132 2.27 1.95 -8.48
CA PHE A 132 1.10 2.02 -7.62
C PHE A 132 1.50 2.34 -6.18
N SER A 133 0.75 3.25 -5.54
CA SER A 133 1.02 3.69 -4.18
C SER A 133 -0.26 3.63 -3.36
N LYS A 134 -0.21 2.87 -2.26
CA LYS A 134 -1.28 2.79 -1.27
C LYS A 134 -1.59 4.17 -0.69
N PHE A 135 -0.56 4.98 -0.44
CA PHE A 135 -0.74 6.35 0.06
C PHE A 135 -1.45 7.25 -0.96
N VAL A 136 -1.01 7.22 -2.23
CA VAL A 136 -1.63 8.04 -3.29
C VAL A 136 -3.07 7.58 -3.54
N HIS A 137 -3.33 6.27 -3.62
CA HIS A 137 -4.67 5.74 -3.76
C HIS A 137 -5.58 6.15 -2.60
N GLY A 138 -5.13 5.97 -1.35
CA GLY A 138 -5.90 6.34 -0.17
C GLY A 138 -6.18 7.84 -0.10
N THR A 139 -5.20 8.67 -0.44
CA THR A 139 -5.36 10.13 -0.51
C THR A 139 -6.38 10.53 -1.59
N ALA A 140 -6.22 10.00 -2.80
CA ALA A 140 -7.14 10.26 -3.91
C ALA A 140 -8.57 9.84 -3.56
N PHE A 141 -8.77 8.63 -3.02
CA PHE A 141 -10.10 8.13 -2.67
C PHE A 141 -10.75 8.93 -1.54
N LEU A 142 -10.06 9.08 -0.41
CA LEU A 142 -10.64 9.63 0.82
C LEU A 142 -10.82 11.16 0.77
N HIS A 143 -10.04 11.85 -0.06
CA HIS A 143 -10.10 13.30 -0.21
C HIS A 143 -10.73 13.76 -1.54
N ARG A 144 -11.31 12.87 -2.35
CA ARG A 144 -11.92 13.20 -3.66
C ARG A 144 -12.96 14.32 -3.63
N HIS A 145 -13.72 14.45 -2.54
CA HIS A 145 -14.75 15.49 -2.38
C HIS A 145 -14.28 16.72 -1.60
N SER A 146 -13.00 16.79 -1.23
CA SER A 146 -12.48 17.88 -0.39
C SER A 146 -12.06 19.13 -1.18
N GLY A 147 -11.95 19.03 -2.50
CA GLY A 147 -11.33 20.06 -3.36
C GLY A 147 -9.81 20.23 -3.15
N ARG A 148 -9.19 19.45 -2.25
CA ARG A 148 -7.75 19.54 -1.94
C ARG A 148 -6.88 18.73 -2.90
N VAL A 149 -7.43 17.67 -3.47
CA VAL A 149 -6.75 16.82 -4.45
C VAL A 149 -7.04 17.39 -5.83
N LYS A 150 -6.02 17.98 -6.45
CA LYS A 150 -6.13 18.58 -7.80
C LYS A 150 -5.75 17.61 -8.91
N GLU A 151 -4.92 16.63 -8.59
CA GLU A 151 -4.40 15.64 -9.53
C GLU A 151 -4.69 14.25 -9.00
N LEU A 152 -5.12 13.37 -9.91
CA LEU A 152 -5.42 11.98 -9.62
C LEU A 152 -4.38 11.09 -10.31
N PRO A 153 -4.02 9.95 -9.71
CA PRO A 153 -3.10 9.01 -10.34
C PRO A 153 -3.70 8.42 -11.62
N TYR A 154 -2.86 7.98 -12.55
CA TYR A 154 -3.31 7.44 -13.85
C TYR A 154 -4.32 6.30 -13.71
N TRP A 155 -4.23 5.51 -12.64
CA TRP A 155 -5.15 4.41 -12.38
C TRP A 155 -6.55 4.86 -11.94
N TRP A 156 -6.80 6.16 -11.85
CA TRP A 156 -8.12 6.79 -11.70
C TRP A 156 -8.79 7.12 -13.03
N SER A 157 -8.17 6.78 -14.16
CA SER A 157 -8.78 6.96 -15.49
C SER A 157 -10.09 6.19 -15.62
N LYS A 158 -10.97 6.66 -16.51
CA LYS A 158 -12.29 6.05 -16.76
C LYS A 158 -12.20 4.55 -17.07
N ASP A 159 -11.17 4.14 -17.81
CA ASP A 159 -10.96 2.74 -18.20
C ASP A 159 -10.56 1.84 -17.02
N MET A 160 -9.91 2.40 -16.00
CA MET A 160 -9.47 1.67 -14.81
C MET A 160 -10.44 1.80 -13.64
N MET A 161 -11.35 2.78 -13.65
CA MET A 161 -12.35 2.98 -12.61
C MET A 161 -13.20 1.75 -12.28
N PRO A 162 -13.60 0.88 -13.24
CA PRO A 162 -14.32 -0.36 -12.93
C PRO A 162 -13.60 -1.27 -11.93
N LEU A 163 -12.26 -1.22 -11.87
CA LEU A 163 -11.47 -1.99 -10.91
C LEU A 163 -11.71 -1.56 -9.46
N TRP A 164 -12.23 -0.35 -9.25
CA TRP A 164 -12.44 0.24 -7.93
C TRP A 164 -13.90 0.25 -7.50
N VAL A 165 -14.81 -0.32 -8.29
CA VAL A 165 -16.26 -0.33 -7.97
C VAL A 165 -16.53 -1.02 -6.63
N GLY A 166 -15.76 -2.06 -6.28
CA GLY A 166 -15.80 -2.70 -4.96
C GLY A 166 -15.11 -1.93 -3.83
N ALA A 167 -14.42 -0.81 -4.11
CA ALA A 167 -13.76 0.01 -3.09
C ALA A 167 -14.76 0.85 -2.26
N SER A 168 -15.99 0.97 -2.76
CA SER A 168 -17.09 1.67 -2.12
C SER A 168 -18.10 0.69 -1.54
N LEU A 169 -18.09 0.60 -0.20
CA LEU A 169 -19.17 0.14 0.68
C LEU A 169 -19.52 -1.37 0.70
N ASN A 170 -19.13 -1.99 1.82
CA ASN A 170 -19.93 -2.94 2.63
C ASN A 170 -19.82 -4.45 2.37
N THR A 171 -18.97 -4.94 1.47
CA THR A 171 -18.90 -6.39 1.22
C THR A 171 -18.14 -7.17 2.30
N HIS A 172 -17.19 -6.54 3.00
CA HIS A 172 -16.40 -7.21 4.04
C HIS A 172 -16.39 -6.43 5.37
N PRO A 173 -16.48 -7.11 6.53
CA PRO A 173 -16.29 -6.46 7.82
C PRO A 173 -14.92 -5.79 7.83
N LEU A 174 -14.84 -4.56 8.38
CA LEU A 174 -13.55 -3.93 8.60
C LEU A 174 -12.71 -4.84 9.51
N PRO A 175 -11.36 -4.84 9.39
CA PRO A 175 -10.52 -5.60 10.29
C PRO A 175 -10.95 -5.40 11.75
N VAL A 176 -11.14 -6.49 12.51
CA VAL A 176 -11.75 -6.46 13.86
C VAL A 176 -11.05 -5.46 14.80
N LYS A 177 -9.75 -5.21 14.58
CA LYS A 177 -8.95 -4.22 15.34
C LYS A 177 -9.34 -2.76 15.06
N MET A 178 -10.13 -2.48 14.02
CA MET A 178 -10.63 -1.15 13.63
C MET A 178 -12.09 -0.90 14.07
N LEU A 179 -12.83 -1.95 14.43
CA LEU A 179 -14.20 -1.87 14.94
C LEU A 179 -14.18 -2.10 16.46
N LYS A 180 -14.74 -1.19 17.25
CA LYS A 180 -15.05 -1.50 18.65
C LYS A 180 -16.13 -2.59 18.71
N GLN A 181 -16.05 -3.43 19.74
CA GLN A 181 -16.88 -4.60 20.08
C GLN A 181 -18.41 -4.35 20.26
N SER A 182 -19.06 -3.36 19.62
CA SER A 182 -20.45 -3.03 19.96
C SER A 182 -21.37 -2.64 18.79
N THR A 183 -21.20 -3.23 17.61
CA THR A 183 -22.25 -3.17 16.57
C THR A 183 -22.45 -4.53 15.91
N ALA A 184 -22.76 -5.53 16.72
CA ALA A 184 -23.65 -6.58 16.24
C ALA A 184 -25.06 -5.97 16.16
N LEU A 185 -25.66 -6.04 14.96
CA LEU A 185 -27.09 -5.88 14.68
C LEU A 185 -27.71 -4.48 14.88
N LYS A 186 -27.81 -3.75 13.77
CA LYS A 186 -29.11 -3.29 13.23
C LYS A 186 -28.91 -2.87 11.77
N LEU A 187 -29.19 -3.81 10.86
CA LEU A 187 -29.57 -3.48 9.50
C LEU A 187 -30.88 -2.70 9.60
N LYS A 188 -30.81 -1.38 9.42
CA LYS A 188 -31.96 -0.60 8.97
C LYS A 188 -31.71 -0.31 7.50
N ASN A 189 -32.60 -0.82 6.67
CA ASN A 189 -32.73 -0.45 5.27
C ASN A 189 -33.11 1.03 5.21
N GLU A 190 -32.20 1.86 4.72
CA GLU A 190 -32.53 3.18 4.21
C GLU A 190 -31.89 3.26 2.82
N GLU A 191 -32.75 3.08 1.82
CA GLU A 191 -32.50 3.42 0.43
C GLU A 191 -32.42 4.95 0.37
N ASP A 192 -31.25 5.51 0.05
CA ASP A 192 -31.13 6.94 -0.27
C ASP A 192 -30.19 7.14 -1.46
N ASP A 193 -30.83 7.16 -2.62
CA ASP A 193 -30.74 8.15 -3.71
C ASP A 193 -29.39 8.88 -3.88
N PHE A 194 -28.54 8.41 -4.81
CA PHE A 194 -27.51 9.27 -5.41
C PHE A 194 -27.76 9.42 -6.91
N ARG A 195 -28.36 10.57 -7.23
CA ARG A 195 -28.67 11.03 -8.59
C ARG A 195 -27.41 11.20 -9.42
N ASN A 196 -27.53 10.72 -10.65
CA ASN A 196 -26.60 10.85 -11.76
C ASN A 196 -26.58 12.30 -12.27
N GLU A 197 -25.42 12.97 -12.22
CA GLU A 197 -25.18 14.17 -13.02
C GLU A 197 -23.82 14.08 -13.72
N THR A 198 -23.91 14.05 -15.05
CA THR A 198 -22.85 14.10 -16.05
C THR A 198 -22.20 15.47 -16.13
N SER A 199 -20.87 15.53 -16.06
CA SER A 199 -20.03 16.60 -16.64
C SER A 199 -18.68 15.97 -17.01
N GLY A 200 -18.17 16.06 -18.23
CA GLY A 200 -17.90 17.28 -19.00
C GLY A 200 -16.41 17.61 -18.88
N TRP A 201 -15.53 16.68 -19.30
CA TRP A 201 -14.07 16.84 -19.21
C TRP A 201 -13.50 17.14 -20.61
N GLN A 202 -12.88 18.31 -20.75
CA GLN A 202 -12.11 18.73 -21.93
C GLN A 202 -10.62 18.52 -21.68
N ASP A 203 -9.97 18.02 -22.73
CA ASP A 203 -8.54 17.71 -22.82
C ASP A 203 -7.72 18.99 -23.00
N GLY A 204 -6.56 19.02 -22.36
CA GLY A 204 -5.62 20.13 -22.36
C GLY A 204 -4.22 19.58 -22.16
N SER A 205 -3.68 18.98 -23.23
CA SER A 205 -2.27 18.62 -23.36
C SER A 205 -1.38 19.86 -23.39
N ASP A 206 -0.32 19.89 -22.58
CA ASP A 206 0.98 20.39 -23.04
C ASP A 206 2.14 19.97 -22.14
N SER A 207 3.32 19.89 -22.77
CA SER A 207 4.50 19.11 -22.42
C SER A 207 5.47 19.81 -21.46
N ALA A 208 6.26 19.04 -20.69
CA ALA A 208 7.53 19.52 -20.11
C ALA A 208 8.53 18.38 -19.87
N GLU A 209 9.76 18.60 -20.32
CA GLU A 209 10.92 17.70 -20.34
C GLU A 209 11.56 17.45 -18.95
N ALA A 210 12.24 16.30 -18.82
CA ALA A 210 13.03 15.91 -17.65
C ALA A 210 14.54 16.05 -17.93
N PRO A 211 15.38 16.48 -16.96
CA PRO A 211 16.82 16.50 -17.14
C PRO A 211 17.47 15.17 -16.73
N ALA A 212 18.56 14.84 -17.44
CA ALA A 212 19.38 13.65 -17.26
C ALA A 212 20.61 13.92 -16.37
N VAL A 213 20.95 12.96 -15.49
CA VAL A 213 22.26 12.77 -14.83
C VAL A 213 22.30 11.29 -14.41
N GLY A 214 23.34 10.47 -14.50
CA GLY A 214 24.75 10.54 -14.88
C GLY A 214 25.35 9.17 -14.48
N ASN A 215 26.32 8.67 -15.25
CA ASN A 215 26.81 7.29 -15.17
C ASN A 215 27.61 6.99 -13.88
N PHE A 216 27.30 5.86 -13.23
CA PHE A 216 28.13 5.24 -12.20
C PHE A 216 28.31 3.75 -12.53
N VAL A 217 29.55 3.33 -12.81
CA VAL A 217 29.89 1.93 -13.10
C VAL A 217 30.26 1.26 -11.78
N GLY A 218 29.25 0.67 -11.15
CA GLY A 218 29.39 -0.38 -10.14
C GLY A 218 28.66 -1.62 -10.65
N ILE A 219 29.02 -2.81 -10.17
CA ILE A 219 28.34 -4.06 -10.54
C ILE A 219 26.82 -3.87 -10.37
N SER A 220 26.12 -3.74 -11.50
CA SER A 220 24.74 -3.29 -11.54
C SER A 220 23.83 -4.45 -11.20
N TRP A 221 23.29 -4.41 -9.99
CA TRP A 221 22.09 -5.18 -9.65
C TRP A 221 20.90 -4.36 -10.13
N VAL A 222 20.21 -4.84 -11.17
CA VAL A 222 18.94 -4.23 -11.58
C VAL A 222 17.88 -4.73 -10.59
N GLN A 223 17.44 -3.84 -9.70
CA GLN A 223 16.24 -4.09 -8.91
C GLN A 223 15.02 -3.76 -9.75
N GLU A 224 14.41 -4.78 -10.35
CA GLU A 224 13.11 -4.61 -11.00
C GLU A 224 12.02 -4.81 -9.94
N LEU A 225 11.24 -3.76 -9.74
CA LEU A 225 10.08 -3.75 -8.85
C LEU A 225 8.81 -3.92 -9.69
N LEU A 226 8.26 -5.12 -9.70
CA LEU A 226 7.01 -5.39 -10.39
C LEU A 226 5.88 -5.39 -9.37
N LEU A 227 5.12 -4.29 -9.37
CA LEU A 227 3.91 -4.17 -8.59
C LEU A 227 2.72 -4.59 -9.44
N ARG A 228 1.96 -5.54 -8.90
CA ARG A 228 0.81 -6.17 -9.55
C ARG A 228 -0.37 -6.19 -8.58
N ILE A 229 -1.56 -6.00 -9.13
CA ILE A 229 -2.80 -6.16 -8.38
C ILE A 229 -3.39 -7.52 -8.72
N VAL A 230 -3.72 -8.31 -7.69
CA VAL A 230 -4.43 -9.59 -7.84
C VAL A 230 -5.92 -9.28 -7.87
N THR A 231 -6.57 -9.52 -9.01
CA THR A 231 -8.01 -9.30 -9.13
C THR A 231 -8.77 -10.48 -8.54
N CYS A 232 -9.53 -10.24 -7.46
CA CYS A 232 -10.47 -11.24 -6.95
C CYS A 232 -11.72 -11.21 -7.85
N ASN A 233 -11.87 -12.20 -8.72
CA ASN A 233 -13.09 -12.37 -9.50
C ASN A 233 -14.15 -13.03 -8.59
N GLU A 234 -15.44 -12.66 -8.72
CA GLU A 234 -16.53 -13.24 -7.90
C GLU A 234 -16.68 -14.77 -8.08
N THR A 235 -16.03 -15.35 -9.08
CA THR A 235 -15.92 -16.79 -9.30
C THR A 235 -14.85 -17.49 -8.47
N CYS A 236 -13.97 -16.76 -7.78
CA CYS A 236 -12.92 -17.31 -6.94
C CYS A 236 -13.44 -17.55 -5.51
N GLY A 237 -14.30 -18.55 -5.35
CA GLY A 237 -14.75 -19.08 -4.05
C GLY A 237 -13.65 -19.80 -3.26
N VAL A 238 -12.49 -19.16 -3.07
CA VAL A 238 -11.40 -19.71 -2.27
C VAL A 238 -11.61 -19.42 -0.79
N SER A 239 -12.42 -20.28 -0.17
CA SER A 239 -12.20 -20.65 1.23
C SER A 239 -10.81 -21.29 1.33
N PHE A 240 -9.84 -20.55 1.86
CA PHE A 240 -8.47 -21.02 2.03
C PHE A 240 -8.41 -21.95 3.27
N THR A 241 -8.85 -23.19 3.12
CA THR A 241 -8.37 -24.29 3.98
C THR A 241 -7.21 -24.98 3.25
N PRO A 242 -5.97 -24.93 3.76
CA PRO A 242 -4.88 -25.67 3.15
C PRO A 242 -5.13 -27.16 3.36
N ARG A 243 -5.45 -27.91 2.30
CA ARG A 243 -5.29 -29.36 2.31
C ARG A 243 -3.81 -29.64 2.04
N ILE A 244 -3.07 -29.92 3.10
CA ILE A 244 -1.75 -30.52 3.02
C ILE A 244 -1.95 -31.93 2.47
N GLY A 245 -1.55 -32.17 1.22
CA GLY A 245 -1.54 -33.50 0.63
C GLY A 245 -0.50 -34.37 1.32
N SER A 246 -0.91 -35.52 1.83
CA SER A 246 -0.03 -36.55 2.36
C SER A 246 0.77 -37.19 1.23
N VAL A 247 2.10 -37.19 1.36
CA VAL A 247 3.02 -37.94 0.49
C VAL A 247 2.89 -39.43 0.84
N PRO A 248 2.67 -40.34 -0.12
CA PRO A 248 2.66 -41.78 0.16
C PRO A 248 4.09 -42.28 0.43
N PRO A 249 4.27 -43.31 1.28
CA PRO A 249 5.58 -43.87 1.57
C PRO A 249 6.12 -44.60 0.33
N SER A 250 7.41 -44.39 0.04
CA SER A 250 8.16 -45.14 -0.96
C SER A 250 8.33 -46.60 -0.53
N GLU A 251 8.20 -47.51 -1.50
CA GLU A 251 8.53 -48.95 -1.38
C GLU A 251 9.98 -49.20 -0.96
#